data_AF-A0A7T8KBN2-F1
#
_entry.id   AF-A0A7T8KBN2-F1
#
_cell.length_a   1.000
_cell.length_b   1.000
_cell.length_c   1.000
_cell.angle_alpha   90.00
_cell.angle_beta   90.00
_cell.angle_gamma   90.00
#
_symmetry.space_group_name_H-M   'P 1'
#
loop_
_entity.id
_entity.type
_entity.pdbx_description
1 polymer ?
#
loop_
_entity_poly.entity_id
_entity_poly.type
_entity_poly.pdbx_seq_one_letter_code
_entity_poly.pdbx_strand_id
1 'polypeptide(L)'
;MRRVSDIFEHDPSRSIRDVAKELDVSHVTLLACVNEDLRCHSYKLKVGQLLTQKNKNMRPPSSPDLNPMDYFFWGYLERHTNRLAHNTKAALINSIMRQARKLDRALVAKACSSYRARIQHVIDAE
;
A
#
# COMPACT_ATOMS: atom_id res chain seq x y z
N MET A 1 -19.65 -7.59 -16.28
CA MET A 1 -18.32 -7.08 -15.87
C MET A 1 -18.37 -6.11 -14.69
N ARG A 2 -19.10 -4.98 -14.74
CA ARG A 2 -19.17 -4.02 -13.61
C ARG A 2 -19.44 -4.69 -12.25
N ARG A 3 -20.47 -5.53 -12.17
CA ARG A 3 -20.84 -6.26 -10.95
C ARG A 3 -19.72 -7.13 -10.36
N VAL A 4 -18.84 -7.70 -11.19
CA VAL A 4 -17.68 -8.48 -10.71
C VAL A 4 -16.58 -7.55 -10.22
N SER A 5 -16.33 -6.44 -10.93
CA SER A 5 -15.41 -5.36 -10.50
C SER A 5 -15.80 -4.82 -9.14
N ASP A 6 -17.08 -4.45 -8.95
CA ASP A 6 -17.59 -3.86 -7.72
C ASP A 6 -17.38 -4.78 -6.50
N ILE A 7 -17.56 -6.09 -6.68
CA ILE A 7 -17.36 -7.08 -5.61
C ILE A 7 -15.90 -7.12 -5.16
N PHE A 8 -14.96 -7.21 -6.10
CA PHE A 8 -13.53 -7.32 -5.79
C PHE A 8 -12.89 -5.97 -5.42
N GLU A 9 -13.47 -4.84 -5.83
CA GLU A 9 -13.08 -3.51 -5.36
C GLU A 9 -13.52 -3.27 -3.92
N HIS A 10 -14.71 -3.73 -3.54
CA HIS A 10 -15.22 -3.58 -2.16
C HIS A 10 -14.52 -4.52 -1.18
N ASP A 11 -14.35 -5.80 -1.55
CA ASP A 11 -13.64 -6.79 -0.75
C ASP A 11 -12.71 -7.66 -1.62
N PRO A 12 -11.43 -7.28 -1.75
CA PRO A 12 -10.45 -8.02 -2.56
C PRO A 12 -10.02 -9.35 -1.93
N SER A 13 -10.46 -9.66 -0.70
CA SER A 13 -10.11 -10.92 -0.02
C SER A 13 -11.13 -12.03 -0.28
N ARG A 14 -12.21 -11.74 -1.03
CA ARG A 14 -13.22 -12.73 -1.37
C ARG A 14 -12.66 -13.86 -2.24
N SER A 15 -13.11 -15.07 -1.93
CA SER A 15 -12.82 -16.27 -2.72
C SER A 15 -13.53 -16.19 -4.07
N ILE A 16 -12.77 -16.34 -5.16
CA ILE A 16 -13.32 -16.47 -6.52
C ILE A 16 -14.35 -17.61 -6.59
N ARG A 17 -14.14 -18.71 -5.86
CA ARG A 17 -15.12 -19.83 -5.86
C ARG A 17 -16.45 -19.45 -5.23
N ASP A 18 -16.43 -18.66 -4.15
CA ASP A 18 -17.66 -18.29 -3.45
C ASP A 18 -18.42 -17.22 -4.24
N VAL A 19 -17.70 -16.28 -4.86
CA VAL A 19 -18.29 -15.32 -5.80
C VAL A 19 -18.90 -16.04 -7.01
N ALA A 20 -18.25 -17.10 -7.51
CA ALA A 20 -18.77 -17.88 -8.64
C ALA A 20 -20.10 -18.57 -8.29
N LYS A 21 -20.22 -19.13 -7.08
CA LYS A 21 -21.47 -19.70 -6.56
C LYS A 21 -22.57 -18.65 -6.40
N GLU A 22 -22.22 -17.47 -5.87
CA GLU A 22 -23.17 -16.37 -5.66
C GLU A 22 -23.72 -15.81 -6.98
N LEU A 23 -22.88 -15.76 -8.02
CA LEU A 23 -23.25 -15.28 -9.34
C LEU A 23 -23.80 -16.37 -10.26
N ASP A 24 -23.90 -17.61 -9.78
CA ASP A 24 -24.32 -18.80 -10.54
C ASP A 24 -23.54 -18.99 -11.86
N VAL A 25 -22.22 -18.82 -11.79
CA VAL A 25 -21.30 -19.01 -12.92
C VAL A 25 -20.25 -20.05 -12.60
N SER A 26 -19.68 -20.67 -13.63
CA SER A 26 -18.57 -21.59 -13.42
C SER A 26 -17.35 -20.85 -12.85
N HIS A 27 -16.61 -21.52 -11.96
CA HIS A 27 -15.37 -20.97 -11.40
C HIS A 27 -14.36 -20.58 -12.49
N VAL A 28 -14.29 -21.33 -13.59
CA VAL A 28 -13.37 -21.05 -14.70
C VAL A 28 -13.78 -19.77 -15.42
N THR A 29 -15.07 -19.57 -15.65
CA THR A 29 -15.61 -18.34 -16.25
C THR A 29 -15.28 -17.13 -15.38
N LEU A 30 -15.52 -17.23 -14.07
CA LEU A 30 -15.22 -16.12 -13.18
C LEU A 30 -13.70 -15.87 -13.09
N LEU A 31 -12.88 -16.92 -13.08
CA LEU A 31 -11.43 -16.80 -13.07
C LEU A 31 -10.90 -16.11 -14.34
N ALA A 32 -11.43 -16.43 -15.52
CA ALA A 32 -11.11 -15.77 -16.77
C ALA A 32 -11.49 -14.27 -16.70
N CYS A 33 -12.71 -13.96 -16.24
CA CYS A 33 -13.13 -12.57 -16.04
C CYS A 33 -12.21 -11.79 -15.09
N VAL A 34 -11.79 -12.41 -13.98
CA VAL A 34 -10.89 -11.76 -13.00
C VAL A 34 -9.50 -11.54 -13.59
N ASN A 35 -8.93 -12.54 -14.29
CA ASN A 35 -7.55 -12.48 -14.77
C ASN A 35 -7.37 -11.75 -16.10
N GLU A 36 -8.30 -11.90 -17.04
CA GLU A 36 -8.16 -11.43 -18.42
C GLU A 36 -8.86 -10.08 -18.60
N ASP A 37 -10.13 -10.00 -18.21
CA ASP A 37 -10.93 -8.80 -18.43
C ASP A 37 -10.65 -7.71 -17.37
N LEU A 38 -10.71 -8.08 -16.09
CA LEU A 38 -10.45 -7.16 -14.97
C LEU A 38 -8.95 -6.98 -14.70
N ARG A 39 -8.11 -7.91 -15.19
CA ARG A 39 -6.65 -7.94 -14.95
C ARG A 39 -6.29 -7.83 -13.47
N CYS A 40 -7.13 -8.40 -12.61
CA CYS A 40 -6.91 -8.47 -11.18
C CYS A 40 -5.91 -9.58 -10.88
N HIS A 41 -4.63 -9.22 -10.84
CA HIS A 41 -3.61 -10.13 -10.33
C HIS A 41 -3.66 -10.12 -8.80
N SER A 42 -3.82 -11.31 -8.20
CA SER A 42 -3.63 -11.46 -6.76
C SER A 42 -2.25 -10.94 -6.43
N TYR A 43 -2.19 -9.84 -5.66
CA TYR A 43 -0.93 -9.34 -5.13
C TYR A 43 -0.44 -10.42 -4.16
N LYS A 44 0.35 -11.38 -4.65
CA LYS A 44 1.30 -12.05 -3.76
C LYS A 44 1.99 -10.89 -3.06
N LEU A 45 1.87 -10.84 -1.73
CA LEU A 45 2.70 -9.96 -0.91
C LEU A 45 4.14 -10.35 -1.23
N LYS A 46 4.69 -9.77 -2.30
CA LYS A 46 6.09 -9.89 -2.60
C LYS A 46 6.72 -9.16 -1.46
N VAL A 47 7.45 -9.92 -0.68
CA VAL A 47 8.11 -9.47 0.52
C VAL A 47 9.33 -8.61 0.15
N GLY A 48 9.15 -7.67 -0.78
CA GLY A 48 10.18 -6.89 -1.43
C GLY A 48 10.69 -5.72 -0.58
N GLN A 49 10.08 -5.50 0.58
CA GLN A 49 10.53 -4.57 1.60
C GLN A 49 10.50 -5.21 2.99
N LEU A 50 10.81 -6.51 3.12
CA LEU A 50 11.14 -7.01 4.45
C LEU A 50 12.32 -6.21 5.00
N LEU A 51 12.26 -5.89 6.28
CA LEU A 51 13.40 -5.44 7.10
C LEU A 51 14.44 -6.56 7.27
N THR A 52 14.75 -7.33 6.22
CA THR A 52 15.83 -8.30 6.22
C THR A 52 17.15 -7.57 6.46
N GLN A 53 18.10 -8.24 7.11
CA GLN A 53 19.43 -7.65 7.31
C GLN A 53 20.11 -7.29 5.99
N LYS A 54 19.88 -8.07 4.94
CA LYS A 54 20.36 -7.77 3.59
C LYS A 54 19.86 -6.42 3.06
N ASN A 55 18.57 -6.12 3.23
CA ASN A 55 17.99 -4.84 2.78
C ASN A 55 18.43 -3.66 3.66
N LYS A 56 18.69 -3.91 4.96
CA LYS A 56 19.28 -2.90 5.86
C LYS A 56 20.70 -2.54 5.44
N ASN A 57 21.53 -3.53 5.10
CA ASN A 57 22.92 -3.32 4.69
C ASN A 57 23.07 -2.61 3.33
N MET A 58 22.04 -2.66 2.47
CA MET A 58 22.04 -1.97 1.18
C MET A 58 21.80 -0.46 1.32
N ARG A 59 21.23 -0.01 2.44
CA ARG A 59 21.00 1.42 2.70
C ARG A 59 22.21 1.99 3.44
N PRO A 60 22.66 3.20 3.09
CA PRO A 60 23.66 3.86 3.92
C PRO A 60 23.11 4.05 5.35
N PRO A 61 23.95 3.88 6.37
CA PRO A 61 23.53 4.13 7.75
C PRO A 61 23.12 5.60 7.91
N SER A 62 22.13 5.85 8.77
CA SER A 62 21.66 7.20 9.10
C SER A 62 21.09 8.01 7.92
N SER A 63 20.54 7.34 6.89
CA SER A 63 19.87 7.99 5.74
C SER A 63 18.33 7.87 5.78
N PRO A 64 17.63 8.63 6.66
CA PRO A 64 16.16 8.64 6.69
C PRO A 64 15.57 9.23 5.39
N ASP A 65 16.32 10.11 4.73
CA ASP A 65 16.01 10.69 3.41
C ASP A 65 15.92 9.66 2.28
N LEU A 66 16.49 8.46 2.48
CA LEU A 66 16.43 7.31 1.56
C LEU A 66 15.43 6.23 2.00
N ASN A 67 14.60 6.46 3.01
CA ASN A 67 13.56 5.52 3.41
C ASN A 67 12.16 6.10 3.17
N PRO A 68 11.32 5.53 2.28
CA PRO A 68 9.96 6.02 2.04
C PRO A 68 9.08 6.06 3.29
N MET A 69 9.37 5.23 4.29
CA MET A 69 8.69 5.32 5.57
C MET A 69 9.01 6.63 6.31
N ASP A 70 10.28 7.04 6.29
CA ASP A 70 10.77 8.18 7.07
C ASP A 70 10.53 9.50 6.31
N TYR A 71 10.95 9.60 5.04
CA TYR A 71 10.79 10.84 4.28
C TYR A 71 9.35 11.16 3.86
N PHE A 72 8.44 10.17 3.92
CA PHE A 72 7.06 10.33 3.47
C PHE A 72 6.01 9.84 4.47
N PHE A 73 5.97 8.54 4.78
CA PHE A 73 4.83 7.97 5.53
C PHE A 73 4.64 8.61 6.91
N TRP A 74 5.71 8.72 7.69
CA TRP A 74 5.65 9.32 9.02
C TRP A 74 5.36 10.82 8.96
N GLY A 75 5.99 11.57 8.05
CA GLY A 75 5.70 12.99 7.86
C GLY A 75 4.26 13.25 7.38
N TYR A 76 3.68 12.35 6.58
CA TYR A 76 2.26 12.40 6.22
C TYR A 76 1.40 12.20 7.47
N LEU A 77 1.63 11.14 8.24
CA LEU A 77 0.81 10.84 9.42
C LEU A 77 0.89 11.97 10.44
N GLU A 78 2.09 12.41 10.80
CA GLU A 78 2.32 13.50 11.74
C GLU A 78 1.53 14.76 11.37
N ARG A 79 1.64 15.20 10.11
CA ARG A 79 0.93 16.38 9.60
C ARG A 79 -0.59 16.25 9.72
N HIS A 80 -1.14 15.06 9.60
CA HIS A 80 -2.60 14.84 9.61
C HIS A 80 -3.16 14.48 10.98
N THR A 81 -2.38 13.83 11.84
CA THR A 81 -2.79 13.49 13.19
C THR A 81 -2.65 14.68 14.13
N ASN A 82 -1.62 15.50 13.96
CA ASN A 82 -1.33 16.62 14.85
C ASN A 82 -2.23 17.85 14.59
N ARG A 83 -3.13 17.79 13.60
CA ARG A 83 -4.16 18.83 13.37
C ARG A 83 -5.21 18.89 14.49
N LEU A 84 -5.31 17.83 15.28
CA LEU A 84 -6.25 17.70 16.40
C LEU A 84 -5.47 17.31 17.64
N ALA A 85 -5.87 17.84 18.80
CA ALA A 85 -5.36 17.38 20.08
C ALA A 85 -5.91 15.99 20.41
N HIS A 86 -5.08 15.11 20.98
CA HIS A 86 -5.48 13.79 21.46
C HIS A 86 -5.21 13.70 22.96
N ASN A 87 -6.26 13.58 23.75
CA ASN A 87 -6.17 13.52 25.22
C ASN A 87 -5.98 12.09 25.76
N THR A 88 -6.00 11.08 24.90
CA THR A 88 -5.76 9.68 25.28
C THR A 88 -4.91 8.97 24.23
N LYS A 89 -4.15 7.97 24.68
CA LYS A 89 -3.41 7.06 23.78
C LYS A 89 -4.33 6.38 22.75
N ALA A 90 -5.53 5.96 23.17
CA ALA A 90 -6.50 5.31 22.30
C ALA A 90 -7.00 6.26 21.20
N ALA A 91 -7.30 7.52 21.54
CA ALA A 91 -7.69 8.53 20.55
C ALA A 91 -6.59 8.77 19.51
N LEU A 92 -5.33 8.87 19.96
CA LEU A 92 -4.18 9.03 19.06
C LEU A 92 -4.02 7.81 18.12
N ILE A 93 -4.05 6.59 18.66
CA ILE A 93 -3.96 5.35 17.86
C ILE A 93 -5.07 5.31 16.80
N ASN A 94 -6.31 5.60 17.18
CA ASN A 94 -7.45 5.62 16.26
C ASN A 94 -7.28 6.69 15.18
N SER A 95 -6.75 7.87 15.53
CA SER A 95 -6.46 8.93 14.57
C SER A 95 -5.38 8.49 13.57
N ILE A 96 -4.27 7.90 14.05
CA ILE A 96 -3.20 7.36 13.20
C ILE A 96 -3.78 6.32 12.22
N MET A 97 -4.51 5.32 12.72
CA MET A 97 -5.09 4.26 11.90
C MET A 97 -6.06 4.82 10.85
N ARG A 98 -6.88 5.81 11.23
CA ARG A 98 -7.81 6.48 10.31
C ARG A 98 -7.09 7.23 9.19
N GLN A 99 -6.01 7.96 9.49
CA GLN A 99 -5.26 8.69 8.46
C GLN A 99 -4.44 7.73 7.59
N ALA A 100 -3.85 6.68 8.17
CA ALA A 100 -3.12 5.66 7.42
C ALA A 100 -3.99 4.97 6.36
N ARG A 101 -5.26 4.67 6.68
CA ARG A 101 -6.22 4.08 5.73
C ARG A 101 -6.57 4.99 4.54
N LYS A 102 -6.30 6.29 4.61
CA LYS A 102 -6.53 7.23 3.49
C LYS A 102 -5.39 7.25 2.49
N LEU A 103 -4.27 6.60 2.78
CA LEU A 103 -3.17 6.46 1.84
C LEU A 103 -3.60 5.47 0.74
N ASP A 104 -4.04 6.01 -0.39
CA ASP A 104 -4.33 5.21 -1.56
C ASP A 104 -3.05 4.73 -2.27
N ARG A 105 -3.21 3.79 -3.20
CA ARG A 105 -2.09 3.21 -3.95
C ARG A 105 -1.37 4.24 -4.83
N ALA A 106 -2.08 5.22 -5.37
CA ALA A 106 -1.51 6.21 -6.26
C ALA A 106 -0.55 7.13 -5.49
N LEU A 107 -0.94 7.55 -4.29
CA LEU A 107 -0.13 8.38 -3.41
C LEU A 107 1.10 7.62 -2.91
N VAL A 108 0.96 6.36 -2.52
CA VAL A 108 2.10 5.51 -2.14
C VAL A 108 3.06 5.30 -3.31
N ALA A 109 2.54 5.02 -4.51
CA ALA A 109 3.37 4.88 -5.72
C ALA A 109 4.14 6.17 -6.03
N LYS A 110 3.48 7.33 -5.92
CA LYS A 110 4.10 8.65 -6.11
C LYS A 110 5.21 8.92 -5.08
N ALA A 111 5.01 8.53 -3.83
CA ALA A 111 6.04 8.65 -2.81
C ALA A 111 7.27 7.79 -3.17
N CYS A 112 7.04 6.51 -3.49
CA CYS A 112 8.10 5.59 -3.88
C CYS A 112 8.84 6.01 -5.16
N SER A 113 8.16 6.61 -6.14
CA SER A 113 8.83 7.08 -7.37
C SER A 113 9.84 8.20 -7.11
N SER A 114 9.73 8.92 -5.99
CA SER A 114 10.70 9.95 -5.60
C SER A 114 12.05 9.39 -5.12
N TYR A 115 12.13 8.09 -4.82
CA TYR A 115 13.33 7.46 -4.29
C TYR A 115 14.55 7.65 -5.19
N ARG A 116 14.38 7.53 -6.51
CA ARG A 116 15.49 7.68 -7.47
C ARG A 116 16.09 9.08 -7.45
N ALA A 117 15.23 10.11 -7.45
CA ALA A 117 15.68 11.50 -7.40
C ALA A 117 16.41 11.79 -6.08
N ARG A 118 15.94 11.23 -4.95
CA ARG A 118 16.59 11.37 -3.65
C ARG A 118 17.99 10.76 -3.61
N ILE A 119 18.17 9.57 -4.21
CA ILE A 119 19.52 8.99 -4.38
C ILE A 119 20.42 9.94 -5.16
N GLN A 120 19.93 10.51 -6.26
CA GLN A 120 20.73 11.43 -7.06
C GLN A 120 21.16 12.66 -6.24
N HIS A 121 20.26 13.23 -5.45
CA HIS A 121 20.61 14.34 -4.56
C HIS A 121 21.68 13.98 -3.52
N VAL A 122 21.71 12.75 -3.02
CA VAL A 122 22.76 12.29 -2.10
C VAL A 122 24.10 12.18 -2.84
N ILE A 123 24.10 11.63 -4.06
CA ILE A 123 25.31 11.52 -4.91
C ILE A 123 25.85 12.90 -5.27
N ASP A 124 24.98 13.85 -5.61
CA ASP A 124 25.37 15.20 -6.02
C ASP A 124 25.87 16.07 -4.85
N ALA A 125 25.54 15.68 -3.61
CA ALA A 125 25.95 16.37 -2.38
C ALA A 125 27.28 15.86 -1.80
N GLU A 126 27.83 14.79 -2.39
CA GLU A 126 29.14 14.20 -2.08
C GLU A 126 30.24 14.82 -2.97
#